data_AF-A0A7C5GQ85-F1
#
_entry.id   AF-A0A7C5GQ85-F1
#
_cell.length_a   1.000
_cell.length_b   1.000
_cell.length_c   1.000
_cell.angle_alpha   90.00
_cell.angle_beta   90.00
_cell.angle_gamma   90.00
#
_symmetry.space_group_name_H-M   'P 1'
#
loop_
_entity.id
_entity.type
_entity.pdbx_description
1 polymer ?
#
loop_
_entity_poly.entity_id
_entity_poly.type
_entity_poly.pdbx_seq_one_letter_code
_entity_poly.pdbx_strand_id
1 'polypeptide(L)'
;MKTIKWLLSTIVIFGIISCGGGDKKEAKELLQKILQIVGITYDIVVNICQDGNSNGICEAMELQTKVTLNQGDSFDDIWQKISLTENGRYFLETRDPAKPILLELQDEAKVTYDNGKFTVPFSGFKNSEQNETKELSILAALVDKGYFIDSDLQNIRNLNNQDTQDKFYATLLNSLEENINILRTKGLNAQQTMLGNLKEIASELEGDGVKSTLPNDLNNCGTNQVCVDTRLGVLGSKLLVTGEEADTILKEQQATENQSSNSNSSSGKK
;
A
#
# COMPACT_ATOMS: atom_id res chain seq x y z
N MET A 1 -24.04 25.44 73.89
CA MET A 1 -23.84 23.98 73.81
C MET A 1 -22.36 23.68 73.70
N LYS A 2 -21.92 22.58 74.34
CA LYS A 2 -20.81 21.66 73.99
C LYS A 2 -20.05 22.04 72.70
N THR A 3 -18.80 22.55 72.75
CA THR A 3 -17.48 21.89 73.01
C THR A 3 -16.91 21.07 71.85
N ILE A 4 -15.56 21.09 71.71
CA ILE A 4 -14.70 20.02 71.13
C ILE A 4 -14.76 19.90 69.59
N LYS A 5 -13.67 19.80 68.79
CA LYS A 5 -12.17 19.71 68.88
C LYS A 5 -11.62 20.10 67.47
N TRP A 6 -10.33 20.28 67.11
CA TRP A 6 -9.00 20.50 67.72
C TRP A 6 -8.06 20.85 66.52
N LEU A 7 -7.43 22.03 66.44
CA LEU A 7 -6.09 22.39 66.96
C LEU A 7 -4.91 21.53 66.44
N LEU A 8 -4.04 22.18 65.64
CA LEU A 8 -2.59 21.97 65.37
C LEU A 8 -1.96 20.55 65.43
N SER A 9 -1.11 20.23 64.43
CA SER A 9 0.35 20.26 64.66
C SER A 9 1.19 20.18 63.37
N THR A 10 2.24 20.99 63.38
CA THR A 10 3.45 21.08 62.54
C THR A 10 4.22 19.78 62.25
N ILE A 11 4.72 19.68 61.00
CA ILE A 11 6.10 19.37 60.56
C ILE A 11 6.81 18.11 61.11
N VAL A 12 7.26 17.22 60.21
CA VAL A 12 8.70 16.90 60.00
C VAL A 12 8.89 16.20 58.64
N ILE A 13 10.02 16.49 58.00
CA ILE A 13 10.45 16.00 56.69
C ILE A 13 11.10 14.61 56.82
N PHE A 14 10.78 13.69 55.92
CA PHE A 14 11.74 12.69 55.43
C PHE A 14 11.65 12.64 53.91
N GLY A 15 12.73 13.06 53.25
CA GLY A 15 12.89 12.87 51.81
C GLY A 15 13.54 11.52 51.53
N ILE A 16 13.11 10.87 50.44
CA ILE A 16 13.94 9.90 49.73
C ILE A 16 13.86 10.27 48.25
N ILE A 17 15.02 10.40 47.62
CA ILE A 17 15.17 10.67 46.19
C ILE A 17 14.75 9.43 45.41
N SER A 18 13.84 9.56 44.44
CA SER A 18 13.79 8.63 43.31
C SER A 18 13.19 9.31 42.06
N CYS A 19 13.77 8.98 40.92
CA CYS A 19 13.67 9.63 39.62
C CYS A 19 12.25 9.83 39.05
N GLY A 20 12.08 10.98 38.37
CA GLY A 20 11.78 11.08 36.94
C GLY A 20 10.69 10.18 36.34
N GLY A 21 9.64 10.82 35.79
CA GLY A 21 8.60 10.11 35.04
C GLY A 21 7.55 10.97 34.35
N GLY A 22 7.78 12.28 34.20
CA GLY A 22 6.94 13.13 33.36
C GLY A 22 7.42 13.04 31.91
N ASP A 23 7.00 12.00 31.19
CA ASP A 23 7.17 11.84 29.72
C ASP A 23 6.47 10.55 29.22
N LYS A 24 5.13 10.46 29.35
CA LYS A 24 4.35 9.31 28.82
C LYS A 24 3.00 9.63 28.17
N LYS A 25 2.61 10.90 28.08
CA LYS A 25 1.46 11.34 27.28
C LYS A 25 1.90 12.14 26.05
N GLU A 26 2.71 13.17 26.24
CA GLU A 26 3.21 14.02 25.14
C GLU A 26 4.03 13.22 24.11
N ALA A 27 4.86 12.26 24.56
CA ALA A 27 5.61 11.37 23.66
C ALA A 27 4.74 10.41 22.83
N LYS A 28 3.44 10.26 23.12
CA LYS A 28 2.52 9.32 22.44
C LYS A 28 1.57 10.01 21.44
N GLU A 29 1.56 11.34 21.43
CA GLU A 29 0.80 12.18 20.49
C GLU A 29 1.66 12.64 19.29
N LEU A 30 2.97 12.38 19.32
CA LEU A 30 3.85 12.64 18.17
C LEU A 30 3.66 11.61 17.04
N LEU A 31 3.37 12.13 15.84
CA LEU A 31 3.74 11.54 14.53
C LEU A 31 2.96 10.30 14.04
N GLN A 32 1.64 10.24 14.23
CA GLN A 32 0.83 9.21 13.56
C GLN A 32 0.61 9.54 12.07
N LYS A 33 1.45 8.98 11.19
CA LYS A 33 1.12 8.82 9.76
C LYS A 33 0.40 7.49 9.57
N ILE A 34 -0.75 7.50 8.89
CA ILE A 34 -1.66 6.35 8.80
C ILE A 34 -1.61 5.79 7.37
N LEU A 35 -1.36 4.48 7.25
CA LEU A 35 -1.54 3.76 6.00
C LEU A 35 -2.83 2.96 6.05
N GLN A 36 -3.67 3.08 5.03
CA GLN A 36 -4.93 2.34 4.92
C GLN A 36 -4.85 1.40 3.71
N ILE A 37 -4.78 0.09 3.96
CA ILE A 37 -4.84 -0.89 2.86
C ILE A 37 -6.28 -0.99 2.35
N VAL A 38 -6.45 -0.98 1.03
CA VAL A 38 -7.75 -1.11 0.36
C VAL A 38 -7.64 -2.09 -0.80
N GLY A 39 -8.55 -3.06 -0.85
CA GLY A 39 -8.65 -3.98 -1.98
C GLY A 39 -7.59 -5.08 -2.04
N ILE A 40 -6.80 -5.25 -0.98
CA ILE A 40 -5.74 -6.26 -0.86
C ILE A 40 -6.04 -7.10 0.38
N THR A 41 -6.00 -8.43 0.24
CA THR A 41 -6.24 -9.34 1.37
C THR A 41 -5.09 -9.26 2.37
N TYR A 42 -5.42 -9.19 3.66
CA TYR A 42 -4.44 -8.92 4.72
C TYR A 42 -3.46 -10.08 4.98
N ASP A 43 -3.82 -11.30 4.62
CA ASP A 43 -3.01 -12.52 4.79
C ASP A 43 -1.81 -12.57 3.84
N ILE A 44 -1.89 -11.94 2.67
CA ILE A 44 -0.78 -11.82 1.72
C ILE A 44 0.14 -10.61 2.01
N VAL A 45 -0.14 -9.78 3.03
CA VAL A 45 0.69 -8.61 3.37
C VAL A 45 1.87 -9.02 4.26
N VAL A 46 3.09 -8.94 3.72
CA VAL A 46 4.32 -9.34 4.42
C VAL A 46 5.00 -8.17 5.11
N ASN A 47 5.11 -7.02 4.42
CA ASN A 47 5.86 -5.90 4.94
C ASN A 47 5.40 -4.56 4.35
N ILE A 48 5.63 -3.47 5.08
CA ILE A 48 5.55 -2.13 4.53
C ILE A 48 6.80 -1.38 4.93
N CYS A 49 7.54 -0.85 3.96
CA CYS A 49 8.81 -0.17 4.21
C CYS A 49 8.92 1.17 3.49
N GLN A 50 9.89 1.99 3.91
CA GLN A 50 10.27 3.21 3.19
C GLN A 50 11.50 2.96 2.31
N ASP A 51 11.33 3.05 0.99
CA ASP A 51 12.40 2.82 0.01
C ASP A 51 13.50 3.89 0.16
N GLY A 52 14.63 3.48 0.72
CA GLY A 52 15.76 4.34 1.04
C GLY A 52 16.75 4.49 -0.11
N ASN A 53 16.75 3.56 -1.07
CA ASN A 53 17.75 3.46 -2.14
C ASN A 53 17.14 3.49 -3.56
N SER A 54 15.80 3.53 -3.66
CA SER A 54 14.98 3.52 -4.87
C SER A 54 15.07 2.26 -5.74
N ASN A 55 15.40 1.10 -5.15
CA ASN A 55 15.49 -0.18 -5.84
C ASN A 55 14.13 -0.92 -5.98
N GLY A 56 13.08 -0.49 -5.27
CA GLY A 56 11.76 -1.13 -5.29
C GLY A 56 11.64 -2.45 -4.51
N ILE A 57 12.54 -2.74 -3.58
CA ILE A 57 12.60 -3.95 -2.76
C ILE A 57 12.74 -3.56 -1.28
N CYS A 58 11.90 -4.11 -0.39
CA CYS A 58 12.06 -3.88 1.05
C CYS A 58 13.31 -4.56 1.62
N GLU A 59 14.41 -3.81 1.74
CA GLU A 59 15.65 -4.34 2.30
C GLU A 59 15.60 -4.45 3.83
N ALA A 60 16.33 -5.41 4.39
CA ALA A 60 16.40 -5.66 5.85
C ALA A 60 16.99 -4.49 6.68
N MET A 61 17.56 -3.48 6.02
CA MET A 61 18.14 -2.27 6.63
C MET A 61 17.24 -1.03 6.53
N GLU A 62 16.10 -1.13 5.84
CA GLU A 62 15.15 -0.03 5.68
C GLU A 62 14.23 0.10 6.89
N LEU A 63 13.50 1.21 6.98
CA LEU A 63 12.50 1.36 8.03
C LEU A 63 11.28 0.52 7.66
N GLN A 64 11.05 -0.55 8.43
CA GLN A 64 10.01 -1.54 8.19
C GLN A 64 8.93 -1.48 9.29
N THR A 65 7.67 -1.37 8.88
CA THR A 65 6.52 -1.80 9.70
C THR A 65 6.33 -3.28 9.47
N LYS A 66 7.17 -4.05 10.17
CA LYS A 66 7.31 -5.49 9.96
C LYS A 66 6.18 -6.27 10.62
N VAL A 67 5.14 -6.62 9.86
CA VAL A 67 4.21 -7.68 10.24
C VAL A 67 4.94 -9.02 10.16
N THR A 68 5.50 -9.48 11.29
CA THR A 68 6.24 -10.75 11.31
C THR A 68 5.25 -11.91 11.41
N LEU A 69 4.84 -12.43 10.26
CA LEU A 69 4.12 -13.70 10.12
C LEU A 69 5.10 -14.86 10.37
N ASN A 70 4.75 -15.75 11.30
CA ASN A 70 5.50 -16.96 11.61
C ASN A 70 4.73 -18.18 11.12
N GLN A 71 5.45 -19.23 10.72
CA GLN A 71 4.85 -20.51 10.39
C GLN A 71 4.12 -21.09 11.61
N GLY A 72 2.78 -21.16 11.54
CA GLY A 72 1.92 -21.63 12.62
C GLY A 72 1.17 -20.54 13.39
N ASP A 73 1.28 -19.26 13.02
CA ASP A 73 0.32 -18.24 13.47
C ASP A 73 -1.10 -18.64 13.04
N SER A 74 -2.10 -18.46 13.91
CA SER A 74 -3.51 -18.61 13.53
C SER A 74 -4.03 -17.36 12.81
N PHE A 75 -5.18 -17.48 12.12
CA PHE A 75 -5.83 -16.32 11.50
C PHE A 75 -6.04 -15.16 12.49
N ASP A 76 -6.37 -15.46 13.74
CA ASP A 76 -6.54 -14.46 14.81
C ASP A 76 -5.20 -13.84 15.27
N ASP A 77 -4.10 -14.58 15.24
CA ASP A 77 -2.76 -14.06 15.57
C ASP A 77 -2.22 -13.15 14.45
N ILE A 78 -2.42 -13.55 13.20
CA ILE A 78 -2.16 -12.72 12.01
C ILE A 78 -3.01 -11.45 12.11
N TRP A 79 -4.30 -11.60 12.40
CA TRP A 79 -5.19 -10.47 12.60
C TRP A 79 -4.76 -9.58 13.76
N GLN A 80 -4.33 -10.10 14.92
CA GLN A 80 -3.81 -9.26 16.02
C GLN A 80 -2.55 -8.49 15.64
N LYS A 81 -1.62 -9.09 14.89
CA LYS A 81 -0.40 -8.39 14.41
C LYS A 81 -0.72 -7.26 13.43
N ILE A 82 -1.84 -7.35 12.71
CA ILE A 82 -2.30 -6.38 11.71
C ILE A 82 -3.28 -5.35 12.31
N SER A 83 -4.12 -5.75 13.27
CA SER A 83 -5.27 -4.98 13.79
C SER A 83 -4.99 -4.13 15.03
N LEU A 84 -3.72 -3.90 15.37
CA LEU A 84 -3.35 -3.08 16.53
C LEU A 84 -3.67 -1.58 16.41
N THR A 85 -4.35 -1.15 15.33
CA THR A 85 -5.49 -0.22 15.48
C THR A 85 -6.70 -0.61 14.63
N GLU A 86 -7.86 -0.11 15.07
CA GLU A 86 -9.16 -0.31 14.42
C GLU A 86 -9.12 -0.02 12.91
N ASN A 87 -9.53 -1.03 12.14
CA ASN A 87 -9.81 -1.00 10.69
C ASN A 87 -8.59 -0.79 9.76
N GLY A 88 -7.71 -1.80 9.67
CA GLY A 88 -6.77 -1.94 8.54
C GLY A 88 -5.68 -0.86 8.45
N ARG A 89 -5.35 -0.25 9.59
CA ARG A 89 -4.43 0.89 9.69
C ARG A 89 -3.05 0.47 10.18
N TYR A 90 -2.04 0.70 9.34
CA TYR A 90 -0.65 0.44 9.67
C TYR A 90 0.06 1.76 10.04
N PHE A 91 0.92 1.72 11.05
CA PHE A 91 1.77 2.84 11.47
C PHE A 91 3.16 2.67 10.92
N LEU A 92 3.70 3.71 10.29
CA LEU A 92 5.14 3.87 10.08
C LEU A 92 5.67 4.85 11.13
N GLU A 93 6.55 4.39 12.03
CA GLU A 93 7.31 5.30 12.90
C GLU A 93 8.21 6.17 12.02
N THR A 94 7.84 7.43 11.82
CA THR A 94 8.37 8.27 10.74
C THR A 94 9.88 8.46 10.80
N ARG A 95 10.57 8.24 9.67
CA ARG A 95 11.94 8.74 9.47
C ARG A 95 12.07 9.74 8.31
N ASP A 96 11.21 9.69 7.30
CA ASP A 96 11.14 10.71 6.24
C ASP A 96 9.78 10.67 5.51
N PRO A 97 8.94 11.72 5.54
CA PRO A 97 7.66 11.70 4.83
C PRO A 97 7.80 11.71 3.31
N ALA A 98 8.92 12.18 2.75
CA ALA A 98 9.11 12.31 1.29
C ALA A 98 9.57 11.01 0.61
N LYS A 99 9.97 9.98 1.37
CA LYS A 99 10.45 8.72 0.79
C LYS A 99 9.31 7.87 0.21
N PRO A 100 9.54 7.16 -0.90
CA PRO A 100 8.58 6.20 -1.42
C PRO A 100 8.23 5.15 -0.38
N ILE A 101 7.00 4.64 -0.47
CA ILE A 101 6.50 3.56 0.38
C ILE A 101 6.37 2.31 -0.49
N LEU A 102 6.81 1.17 0.02
CA LEU A 102 6.70 -0.12 -0.65
C LEU A 102 5.80 -1.03 0.18
N LEU A 103 4.83 -1.66 -0.48
CA LEU A 103 4.00 -2.72 0.08
C LEU A 103 4.52 -4.07 -0.46
N GLU A 104 5.20 -4.85 0.38
CA GLU A 104 5.64 -6.21 0.06
C GLU A 104 4.49 -7.19 0.32
N LEU A 105 4.10 -7.92 -0.73
CA LEU A 105 3.05 -8.93 -0.73
C LEU A 105 3.64 -10.31 -1.06
N GLN A 106 2.98 -11.37 -0.63
CA GLN A 106 3.35 -12.76 -0.92
C GLN A 106 2.11 -13.63 -1.14
N ASP A 107 1.86 -14.05 -2.38
CA ASP A 107 0.86 -15.07 -2.73
C ASP A 107 1.56 -16.21 -3.50
N GLU A 108 1.98 -17.24 -2.77
CA GLU A 108 2.61 -18.45 -3.34
C GLU A 108 1.63 -19.33 -4.16
N ALA A 109 0.31 -19.12 -4.02
CA ALA A 109 -0.69 -19.88 -4.77
C ALA A 109 -0.88 -19.32 -6.19
N LYS A 110 -0.61 -18.02 -6.40
CA LYS A 110 -0.77 -17.35 -7.69
C LYS A 110 0.54 -16.91 -8.34
N VAL A 111 1.52 -16.42 -7.58
CA VAL A 111 2.78 -15.87 -8.14
C VAL A 111 3.88 -16.93 -8.07
N THR A 112 4.39 -17.34 -9.23
CA THR A 112 5.35 -18.46 -9.36
C THR A 112 6.82 -18.03 -9.26
N TYR A 113 7.07 -16.73 -9.13
CA TYR A 113 8.40 -16.13 -9.03
C TYR A 113 8.69 -15.65 -7.62
N ASP A 114 9.97 -15.57 -7.26
CA ASP A 114 10.47 -14.94 -6.03
C ASP A 114 9.80 -15.46 -4.72
N ASN A 115 9.36 -16.73 -4.73
CA ASN A 115 8.55 -17.39 -3.69
C ASN A 115 7.21 -16.69 -3.40
N GLY A 116 6.47 -16.35 -4.46
CA GLY A 116 5.19 -15.65 -4.36
C GLY A 116 5.31 -14.15 -4.09
N LYS A 117 6.52 -13.62 -3.90
CA LYS A 117 6.74 -12.24 -3.46
C LYS A 117 6.72 -11.22 -4.58
N PHE A 118 6.10 -10.08 -4.30
CA PHE A 118 6.13 -8.90 -5.15
C PHE A 118 5.94 -7.63 -4.33
N THR A 119 6.28 -6.48 -4.91
CA THR A 119 6.29 -5.19 -4.20
C THR A 119 5.55 -4.13 -5.00
N VAL A 120 4.53 -3.52 -4.41
CA VAL A 120 3.78 -2.40 -5.03
C VAL A 120 4.38 -1.07 -4.55
N PRO A 121 4.88 -0.20 -5.46
CA PRO A 121 5.51 1.06 -5.08
C PRO A 121 4.53 2.24 -5.06
N PHE A 122 4.63 3.04 -4.01
CA PHE A 122 3.85 4.25 -3.75
C PHE A 122 4.76 5.47 -3.59
N SER A 123 4.20 6.66 -3.80
CA SER A 123 4.83 7.90 -3.36
C SER A 123 4.90 7.96 -1.83
N GLY A 124 5.63 8.94 -1.29
CA GLY A 124 5.59 9.20 0.16
C GLY A 124 4.26 9.79 0.63
N PHE A 125 4.34 10.43 1.79
CA PHE A 125 3.30 11.31 2.32
C PHE A 125 3.42 12.69 1.68
N LYS A 126 2.30 13.36 1.42
CA LYS A 126 2.27 14.63 0.68
C LYS A 126 2.87 15.79 1.49
N ASN A 127 2.83 15.71 2.81
CA ASN A 127 3.29 16.76 3.70
C ASN A 127 3.83 16.18 5.03
N SER A 128 4.23 17.07 5.95
CA SER A 128 4.67 16.70 7.31
C SER A 128 3.54 16.72 8.36
N GLU A 129 2.27 16.84 7.97
CA GLU A 129 1.14 16.93 8.88
C GLU A 129 0.92 15.61 9.63
N GLN A 130 0.57 15.70 10.91
CA GLN A 130 0.17 14.54 11.70
C GLN A 130 -1.24 14.09 11.28
N ASN A 131 -1.50 12.79 11.35
CA ASN A 131 -2.75 12.14 10.96
C ASN A 131 -3.07 12.16 9.44
N GLU A 132 -2.09 12.46 8.58
CA GLU A 132 -2.24 12.20 7.14
C GLU A 132 -2.46 10.70 6.92
N THR A 133 -3.57 10.38 6.24
CA THR A 133 -3.89 9.01 5.80
C THR A 133 -3.49 8.84 4.34
N LYS A 134 -2.77 7.77 4.03
CA LYS A 134 -2.43 7.36 2.67
C LYS A 134 -3.07 6.00 2.35
N GLU A 135 -3.83 5.96 1.26
CA GLU A 135 -4.37 4.72 0.69
C GLU A 135 -3.23 3.89 0.09
N LEU A 136 -3.18 2.61 0.43
CA LEU A 136 -2.35 1.60 -0.20
C LEU A 136 -3.27 0.62 -0.94
N SER A 137 -3.46 0.88 -2.24
CA SER A 137 -4.28 0.10 -3.17
C SER A 137 -3.63 0.13 -4.55
N ILE A 138 -4.06 -0.74 -5.45
CA ILE A 138 -3.59 -0.70 -6.85
C ILE A 138 -3.94 0.67 -7.49
N LEU A 139 -5.16 1.17 -7.28
CA LEU A 139 -5.58 2.49 -7.78
C LEU A 139 -4.70 3.64 -7.26
N ALA A 140 -4.36 3.62 -5.96
CA ALA A 140 -3.47 4.62 -5.37
C ALA A 140 -2.05 4.55 -5.97
N ALA A 141 -1.55 3.35 -6.30
CA ALA A 141 -0.29 3.20 -7.01
C ALA A 141 -0.37 3.78 -8.44
N LEU A 142 -1.49 3.64 -9.15
CA LEU A 142 -1.67 4.25 -10.49
C LEU A 142 -1.67 5.79 -10.43
N VAL A 143 -2.29 6.37 -9.38
CA VAL A 143 -2.25 7.83 -9.12
C VAL A 143 -0.83 8.28 -8.75
N ASP A 144 -0.13 7.54 -7.90
CA ASP A 144 1.26 7.84 -7.50
C ASP A 144 2.26 7.71 -8.66
N LYS A 145 1.95 6.92 -9.69
CA LYS A 145 2.70 6.88 -10.97
C LYS A 145 2.25 7.92 -11.99
N GLY A 146 1.21 8.70 -11.69
CA GLY A 146 0.71 9.76 -12.55
C GLY A 146 -0.09 9.29 -13.77
N TYR A 147 -0.56 8.04 -13.79
CA TYR A 147 -1.43 7.54 -14.86
C TYR A 147 -2.87 8.09 -14.75
N PHE A 148 -3.30 8.42 -13.53
CA PHE A 148 -4.57 9.08 -13.24
C PHE A 148 -4.35 10.24 -12.25
N ILE A 149 -5.24 11.24 -12.28
CA ILE A 149 -5.39 12.14 -11.13
C ILE A 149 -6.43 11.57 -10.17
N ASP A 150 -6.33 11.90 -8.88
CA ASP A 150 -7.16 11.27 -7.85
C ASP A 150 -8.68 11.35 -8.12
N SER A 151 -9.14 12.47 -8.69
CA SER A 151 -10.54 12.69 -9.07
C SER A 151 -11.07 11.75 -10.16
N ASP A 152 -10.19 11.22 -11.02
CA ASP A 152 -10.56 10.29 -12.10
C ASP A 152 -11.14 8.99 -11.54
N LEU A 153 -10.66 8.57 -10.36
CA LEU A 153 -10.97 7.28 -9.75
C LEU A 153 -12.00 7.39 -8.62
N GLN A 154 -12.45 8.60 -8.27
CA GLN A 154 -13.43 8.80 -7.20
C GLN A 154 -14.76 8.07 -7.47
N ASN A 155 -15.18 7.92 -8.73
CA ASN A 155 -16.41 7.21 -9.07
C ASN A 155 -16.31 5.68 -8.83
N ILE A 156 -15.12 5.09 -8.92
CA ILE A 156 -14.89 3.66 -8.63
C ILE A 156 -14.63 3.43 -7.13
N ARG A 157 -13.98 4.39 -6.47
CA ARG A 157 -13.81 4.43 -4.99
C ARG A 157 -15.10 4.69 -4.22
N ASN A 158 -16.15 5.20 -4.87
CA ASN A 158 -17.45 5.45 -4.26
C ASN A 158 -18.59 4.77 -5.05
N LEU A 159 -18.39 3.51 -5.46
CA LEU A 159 -19.47 2.69 -5.99
C LEU A 159 -20.58 2.51 -4.95
N ASN A 160 -21.84 2.46 -5.40
CA ASN A 160 -23.03 2.39 -4.54
C ASN A 160 -23.21 1.04 -3.82
N ASN A 161 -22.34 0.06 -4.10
CA ASN A 161 -22.40 -1.30 -3.55
C ASN A 161 -20.97 -1.75 -3.17
N GLN A 162 -20.75 -2.00 -1.88
CA GLN A 162 -19.43 -2.39 -1.36
C GLN A 162 -18.93 -3.71 -1.94
N ASP A 163 -19.79 -4.73 -2.10
CA ASP A 163 -19.38 -6.02 -2.67
C ASP A 163 -18.97 -5.88 -4.15
N THR A 164 -19.61 -4.97 -4.89
CA THR A 164 -19.19 -4.62 -6.27
C THR A 164 -17.83 -3.94 -6.29
N GLN A 165 -17.54 -3.08 -5.31
CA GLN A 165 -16.23 -2.44 -5.15
C GLN A 165 -15.14 -3.45 -4.74
N ASP A 166 -15.43 -4.32 -3.77
CA ASP A 166 -14.49 -5.33 -3.28
C ASP A 166 -14.13 -6.31 -4.42
N LYS A 167 -15.12 -6.74 -5.21
CA LYS A 167 -14.90 -7.53 -6.43
C LYS A 167 -14.09 -6.78 -7.49
N PHE A 168 -14.31 -5.48 -7.68
CA PHE A 168 -13.50 -4.67 -8.60
C PHE A 168 -12.03 -4.66 -8.16
N TYR A 169 -11.74 -4.41 -6.88
CA TYR A 169 -10.37 -4.48 -6.37
C TYR A 169 -9.76 -5.88 -6.46
N ALA A 170 -10.52 -6.94 -6.14
CA ALA A 170 -10.07 -8.31 -6.30
C ALA A 170 -9.75 -8.64 -7.77
N THR A 171 -10.49 -8.07 -8.71
CA THR A 171 -10.19 -8.18 -10.16
C THR A 171 -8.85 -7.52 -10.49
N LEU A 172 -8.58 -6.31 -9.98
CA LEU A 172 -7.28 -5.65 -10.17
C LEU A 172 -6.12 -6.47 -9.57
N LEU A 173 -6.30 -7.03 -8.38
CA LEU A 173 -5.26 -7.81 -7.70
C LEU A 173 -4.95 -9.12 -8.44
N ASN A 174 -5.98 -9.87 -8.82
CA ASN A 174 -5.81 -11.10 -9.61
C ASN A 174 -5.08 -10.82 -10.93
N SER A 175 -5.49 -9.79 -11.67
CA SER A 175 -4.81 -9.40 -12.92
C SER A 175 -3.36 -8.96 -12.67
N LEU A 176 -3.08 -8.21 -11.59
CA LEU A 176 -1.71 -7.84 -11.22
C LEU A 176 -0.84 -9.09 -10.96
N GLU A 177 -1.36 -10.07 -10.22
CA GLU A 177 -0.66 -11.31 -9.86
C GLU A 177 -0.42 -12.21 -11.08
N GLU A 178 -1.41 -12.39 -11.96
CA GLU A 178 -1.26 -13.13 -13.22
C GLU A 178 -0.25 -12.46 -14.16
N ASN A 179 -0.33 -11.14 -14.32
CA ASN A 179 0.58 -10.36 -15.16
C ASN A 179 2.04 -10.42 -14.67
N ILE A 180 2.28 -10.54 -13.36
CA ILE A 180 3.63 -10.77 -12.82
C ILE A 180 4.23 -12.02 -13.45
N ASN A 181 3.50 -13.14 -13.46
CA ASN A 181 4.00 -14.39 -14.05
C ASN A 181 4.31 -14.24 -15.55
N ILE A 182 3.42 -13.58 -16.30
CA ILE A 182 3.56 -13.37 -17.75
C ILE A 182 4.79 -12.52 -18.07
N LEU A 183 4.96 -11.40 -17.36
CA LEU A 183 6.10 -10.49 -17.56
C LEU A 183 7.42 -11.08 -17.07
N ARG A 184 7.45 -11.77 -15.92
CA ARG A 184 8.66 -12.46 -15.43
C ARG A 184 9.05 -13.61 -16.36
N THR A 185 8.10 -14.28 -17.02
CA THR A 185 8.37 -15.28 -18.08
C THR A 185 9.08 -14.68 -19.29
N LYS A 186 8.80 -13.42 -19.65
CA LYS A 186 9.52 -12.67 -20.71
C LYS A 186 10.89 -12.15 -20.26
N GLY A 187 11.31 -12.40 -19.02
CA GLY A 187 12.63 -12.03 -18.51
C GLY A 187 12.75 -10.62 -17.93
N LEU A 188 11.63 -9.93 -17.69
CA LEU A 188 11.64 -8.67 -16.94
C LEU A 188 12.09 -8.93 -15.49
N ASN A 189 12.84 -7.99 -14.90
CA ASN A 189 13.16 -8.01 -13.47
C ASN A 189 11.94 -7.55 -12.62
N ALA A 190 11.94 -7.76 -11.30
CA ALA A 190 10.78 -7.48 -10.45
C ALA A 190 10.29 -6.01 -10.54
N GLN A 191 11.20 -5.04 -10.59
CA GLN A 191 10.87 -3.62 -10.71
C GLN A 191 10.28 -3.29 -12.09
N GLN A 192 10.92 -3.76 -13.17
CA GLN A 192 10.42 -3.62 -14.54
C GLN A 192 9.03 -4.26 -14.72
N THR A 193 8.83 -5.47 -14.17
CA THR A 193 7.56 -6.18 -14.15
C THR A 193 6.49 -5.34 -13.49
N MET A 194 6.71 -4.86 -12.26
CA MET A 194 5.69 -4.09 -11.54
C MET A 194 5.36 -2.76 -12.25
N LEU A 195 6.36 -2.02 -12.73
CA LEU A 195 6.14 -0.76 -13.44
C LEU A 195 5.41 -0.96 -14.78
N GLY A 196 5.76 -2.00 -15.53
CA GLY A 196 5.07 -2.38 -16.76
C GLY A 196 3.62 -2.80 -16.52
N ASN A 197 3.39 -3.64 -15.50
CA ASN A 197 2.07 -4.14 -15.12
C ASN A 197 1.12 -3.02 -14.68
N LEU A 198 1.59 -2.09 -13.82
CA LEU A 198 0.81 -0.92 -13.41
C LEU A 198 0.47 -0.01 -14.60
N LYS A 199 1.39 0.14 -15.57
CA LYS A 199 1.13 0.90 -16.80
C LYS A 199 0.05 0.22 -17.65
N GLU A 200 0.11 -1.10 -17.81
CA GLU A 200 -0.87 -1.85 -18.60
C GLU A 200 -2.28 -1.79 -17.98
N ILE A 201 -2.38 -2.07 -16.68
CA ILE A 201 -3.63 -1.96 -15.92
C ILE A 201 -4.22 -0.55 -16.05
N ALA A 202 -3.40 0.51 -16.05
CA ALA A 202 -3.89 1.86 -16.27
C ALA A 202 -4.38 2.11 -17.71
N SER A 203 -3.68 1.59 -18.72
CA SER A 203 -4.08 1.68 -20.13
C SER A 203 -5.46 1.04 -20.35
N GLU A 204 -5.64 -0.18 -19.85
CA GLU A 204 -6.89 -0.92 -20.00
C GLU A 204 -8.05 -0.36 -19.16
N LEU A 205 -7.78 0.17 -17.96
CA LEU A 205 -8.78 0.91 -17.19
C LEU A 205 -9.22 2.20 -17.88
N GLU A 206 -8.31 2.94 -18.50
CA GLU A 206 -8.65 4.13 -19.31
C GLU A 206 -9.49 3.72 -20.54
N GLY A 207 -9.10 2.64 -21.23
CA GLY A 207 -9.81 2.08 -22.39
C GLY A 207 -11.22 1.57 -22.08
N ASP A 208 -11.44 1.00 -20.89
CA ASP A 208 -12.77 0.59 -20.41
C ASP A 208 -13.57 1.76 -19.77
N GLY A 209 -12.97 2.95 -19.67
CA GLY A 209 -13.62 4.16 -19.22
C GLY A 209 -13.83 4.22 -17.70
N VAL A 210 -12.81 3.86 -16.91
CA VAL A 210 -12.80 3.91 -15.43
C VAL A 210 -13.25 5.27 -14.87
N LYS A 211 -13.02 6.36 -15.60
CA LYS A 211 -13.42 7.73 -15.26
C LYS A 211 -14.93 7.94 -15.20
N SER A 212 -15.72 7.19 -15.98
CA SER A 212 -17.15 7.45 -16.15
C SER A 212 -17.98 6.23 -16.56
N THR A 213 -17.68 5.58 -17.69
CA THR A 213 -18.49 4.49 -18.25
C THR A 213 -18.55 3.28 -17.32
N LEU A 214 -17.39 2.75 -16.93
CA LEU A 214 -17.28 1.57 -16.07
C LEU A 214 -17.97 1.73 -14.71
N PRO A 215 -17.73 2.80 -13.90
CA PRO A 215 -18.44 2.96 -12.62
C PRO A 215 -19.95 3.14 -12.79
N ASN A 216 -20.41 3.77 -13.88
CA ASN A 216 -21.84 3.85 -14.19
C ASN A 216 -22.43 2.47 -14.52
N ASP A 217 -21.77 1.68 -15.36
CA ASP A 217 -22.22 0.33 -15.72
C ASP A 217 -22.27 -0.61 -14.51
N LEU A 218 -21.29 -0.53 -13.60
CA LEU A 218 -21.27 -1.29 -12.35
C LEU A 218 -22.38 -0.82 -11.39
N ASN A 219 -22.56 0.50 -11.21
CA ASN A 219 -23.65 1.03 -10.38
C ASN A 219 -25.04 0.66 -10.93
N ASN A 220 -25.20 0.59 -12.25
CA ASN A 220 -26.43 0.17 -12.92
C ASN A 220 -26.77 -1.32 -12.72
N CYS A 221 -25.80 -2.17 -12.35
CA CYS A 221 -26.09 -3.54 -11.93
C CYS A 221 -26.81 -3.61 -10.57
N GLY A 222 -26.69 -2.59 -9.72
CA GLY A 222 -27.33 -2.53 -8.40
C GLY A 222 -26.91 -3.70 -7.49
N THR A 223 -27.84 -4.62 -7.22
CA THR A 223 -27.61 -5.85 -6.45
C THR A 223 -27.53 -7.12 -7.31
N ASN A 224 -27.58 -6.99 -8.65
CA ASN A 224 -27.52 -8.13 -9.56
C ASN A 224 -26.07 -8.62 -9.72
N GLN A 225 -25.71 -9.64 -8.94
CA GLN A 225 -24.36 -10.20 -8.94
C GLN A 225 -23.93 -10.77 -10.28
N VAL A 226 -24.83 -11.40 -11.05
CA VAL A 226 -24.50 -11.92 -12.39
C VAL A 226 -24.15 -10.78 -13.35
N CYS A 227 -24.78 -9.61 -13.20
CA CYS A 227 -24.41 -8.41 -13.97
C CYS A 227 -23.01 -7.93 -13.60
N VAL A 228 -22.72 -7.80 -12.29
CA VAL A 228 -21.39 -7.40 -11.78
C VAL A 228 -20.31 -8.36 -12.25
N ASP A 229 -20.49 -9.66 -12.04
CA ASP A 229 -19.53 -10.70 -12.39
C ASP A 229 -19.28 -10.76 -13.91
N THR A 230 -20.31 -10.53 -14.73
CA THR A 230 -20.15 -10.44 -16.20
C THR A 230 -19.32 -9.22 -16.60
N ARG A 231 -19.55 -8.05 -16.00
CA ARG A 231 -18.80 -6.83 -16.32
C ARG A 231 -17.35 -6.91 -15.85
N LEU A 232 -17.13 -7.35 -14.61
CA LEU A 232 -15.79 -7.52 -14.05
C LEU A 232 -15.02 -8.67 -14.71
N GLY A 233 -15.69 -9.73 -15.17
CA GLY A 233 -15.06 -10.79 -15.96
C GLY A 233 -14.56 -10.30 -17.33
N VAL A 234 -15.33 -9.42 -18.00
CA VAL A 234 -14.88 -8.77 -19.25
C VAL A 234 -13.70 -7.84 -18.98
N LEU A 235 -13.76 -7.00 -17.93
CA LEU A 235 -12.65 -6.13 -17.55
C LEU A 235 -11.40 -6.95 -17.18
N GLY A 236 -11.52 -7.93 -16.29
CA GLY A 236 -10.42 -8.79 -15.86
C GLY A 236 -9.73 -9.49 -17.03
N SER A 237 -10.49 -9.92 -18.04
CA SER A 237 -9.93 -10.53 -19.26
C SER A 237 -9.11 -9.55 -20.11
N LYS A 238 -9.41 -8.24 -20.06
CA LYS A 238 -8.63 -7.19 -20.73
C LYS A 238 -7.39 -6.79 -19.95
N LEU A 239 -7.51 -6.71 -18.63
CA LEU A 239 -6.41 -6.37 -17.72
C LEU A 239 -5.25 -7.38 -17.76
N LEU A 240 -5.43 -8.56 -18.37
CA LEU A 240 -4.39 -9.57 -18.54
C LEU A 240 -3.48 -9.23 -19.73
N VAL A 241 -2.20 -9.01 -19.42
CA VAL A 241 -1.12 -8.80 -20.38
C VAL A 241 -1.06 -9.97 -21.36
N THR A 242 -1.29 -9.70 -22.64
CA THR A 242 -1.08 -10.67 -23.71
C THR A 242 0.41 -10.87 -24.01
N GLY A 243 0.73 -11.91 -24.78
CA GLY A 243 2.10 -12.17 -25.21
C GLY A 243 2.74 -11.04 -26.04
N GLU A 244 1.92 -10.21 -26.72
CA GLU A 244 2.35 -9.09 -27.57
C GLU A 244 2.55 -7.80 -26.76
N GLU A 245 1.66 -7.50 -25.79
CA GLU A 245 1.86 -6.42 -24.82
C GLU A 245 3.11 -6.69 -23.96
N ALA A 246 3.31 -7.92 -23.49
CA ALA A 246 4.51 -8.29 -22.73
C ALA A 246 5.82 -8.04 -23.50
N ASP A 247 5.84 -8.31 -24.82
CA ASP A 247 6.99 -8.01 -25.70
C ASP A 247 7.14 -6.51 -26.00
N THR A 248 6.08 -5.72 -25.84
CA THR A 248 6.11 -4.26 -25.97
C THR A 248 6.66 -3.65 -24.69
N ILE A 249 6.13 -4.03 -23.53
CA ILE A 249 6.59 -3.62 -22.20
C ILE A 249 8.08 -3.94 -22.03
N LEU A 250 8.55 -5.14 -22.40
CA LEU A 250 9.97 -5.51 -22.34
C LEU A 250 10.87 -4.50 -23.08
N LYS A 251 10.48 -4.08 -24.30
CA LYS A 251 11.25 -3.13 -25.11
C LYS A 251 11.27 -1.74 -24.50
N GLU A 252 10.14 -1.28 -23.95
CA GLU A 252 10.04 0.02 -23.29
C GLU A 252 10.92 0.10 -22.03
N GLN A 253 10.92 -0.95 -21.20
CA GLN A 253 11.74 -1.01 -19.99
C GLN A 253 13.24 -1.02 -20.34
N GLN A 254 13.65 -1.82 -21.33
CA GLN A 254 15.03 -1.84 -21.83
C GLN A 254 15.46 -0.48 -22.42
N ALA A 255 14.57 0.25 -23.10
CA ALA A 255 14.89 1.59 -23.61
C ALA A 255 15.13 2.60 -22.47
N THR A 256 14.39 2.48 -21.37
CA THR A 256 14.46 3.38 -20.20
C THR A 256 15.76 3.21 -19.40
N GLU A 257 16.23 1.97 -19.23
CA GLU A 257 17.54 1.69 -18.61
C GLU A 257 18.71 2.27 -19.43
N ASN A 258 18.64 2.17 -20.76
CA ASN A 258 19.69 2.69 -21.66
C ASN A 258 19.78 4.23 -21.65
N GLN A 259 18.67 4.94 -21.40
CA GLN A 259 18.69 6.39 -21.22
C GLN A 259 19.26 6.80 -19.85
N SER A 260 18.85 6.11 -18.79
CA SER A 260 19.36 6.33 -17.42
C SER A 260 20.86 6.02 -17.27
N SER A 261 21.40 5.12 -18.09
CA SER A 261 22.83 4.77 -18.10
C SER A 261 23.70 5.85 -18.77
N ASN A 262 23.17 6.57 -19.75
CA ASN A 262 23.96 7.54 -20.53
C ASN A 262 24.10 8.91 -19.85
N SER A 263 23.11 9.33 -19.05
CA SER A 263 23.12 10.61 -18.33
C SER A 263 24.25 10.70 -17.28
N ASN A 264 24.65 9.57 -16.69
CA ASN A 264 25.75 9.51 -15.70
C ASN A 264 27.16 9.57 -16.31
N SER A 265 27.33 9.51 -17.64
CA SER A 265 28.67 9.60 -18.26
C SER A 265 29.12 11.02 -18.61
N SER A 266 28.22 12.02 -18.54
CA SER A 266 28.45 13.37 -19.08
C SER A 266 29.03 14.39 -18.07
N SER A 267 29.11 14.09 -16.77
CA SER A 267 29.57 15.04 -15.74
C SER A 267 31.08 15.05 -15.51
N GLY A 268 31.83 14.17 -16.19
CA GLY A 268 33.25 13.92 -15.95
C GLY A 268 34.23 14.52 -16.97
N LYS A 269 34.02 15.75 -17.47
CA LYS A 269 35.06 16.52 -18.22
C LYS A 269 34.71 17.99 -18.48
N LYS A 270 35.17 18.89 -17.61
CA LYS A 270 35.82 20.17 -17.95
C LYS A 270 36.48 20.79 -16.73
#